data_AF-A0A832LKC3-F1
#
_entry.id   AF-A0A832LKC3-F1
#
_cell.length_a   1.000
_cell.length_b   1.000
_cell.length_c   1.000
_cell.angle_alpha   90.00
_cell.angle_beta   90.00
_cell.angle_gamma   90.00
#
_symmetry.space_group_name_H-M   'P 1'
#
loop_
_entity.id
_entity.type
_entity.pdbx_description
1 polymer ?
#
loop_
_entity_poly.entity_id
_entity_poly.type
_entity_poly.pdbx_seq_one_letter_code
_entity_poly.pdbx_strand_id
1 'polypeptide(L)'
;IRKKRSEPGLRPQHLESVLTAAKLCNANVKGAYIGSQELWFEPKEIGGGELYAEIGTAGSIPMLIMTIMPICLFANQPVTLRISKGGTDVKNSPTINYLANVYLRILRRMGVKAEIEIRKYGYYPKGMGEVTLMVQPCRDLKPINLEEFGEIKSVEGISVCTFLADRKVAERQAKEAERLLKARGLNPKIQVINDFSNPLQKGSSIVLWAETDRGAILGSDSIGELGKTSEKVAQEAASGLIEEVDARATVDIHMADMLVPYVALANGRSTYLTRHISDHLESNIWLAEEILGVKFHIEKINGLYKVTKE
;
A
#
# COMPACT_ATOMS: atom_id res chain seq x y z
N ILE A 1 -19.82 10.60 5.78
CA ILE A 1 -18.40 10.50 5.35
C ILE A 1 -17.56 11.52 6.14
N ARG A 2 -16.54 11.06 6.90
CA ARG A 2 -15.59 11.92 7.64
C ARG A 2 -16.21 12.99 8.57
N LYS A 3 -17.42 12.76 9.11
CA LYS A 3 -18.21 13.73 9.91
C LYS A 3 -17.47 14.31 11.12
N LYS A 4 -16.59 13.51 11.76
CA LYS A 4 -15.82 13.90 12.96
C LYS A 4 -14.41 14.46 12.66
N ARG A 5 -14.02 14.63 11.40
CA ARG A 5 -12.71 15.22 11.03
C ARG A 5 -12.83 16.75 10.99
N SER A 6 -11.71 17.45 11.16
CA SER A 6 -11.65 18.92 11.06
C SER A 6 -12.25 19.44 9.76
N GLU A 7 -11.93 18.76 8.67
CA GLU A 7 -12.47 18.99 7.34
C GLU A 7 -13.38 17.82 6.95
N PRO A 8 -14.70 17.89 7.19
CA PRO A 8 -15.62 16.78 6.93
C PRO A 8 -15.87 16.52 5.43
N GLY A 9 -16.47 15.37 5.14
CA GLY A 9 -16.85 14.98 3.77
C GLY A 9 -15.70 14.49 2.88
N LEU A 10 -16.05 14.23 1.61
CA LEU A 10 -15.13 13.83 0.55
C LEU A 10 -14.07 14.92 0.32
N ARG A 11 -12.84 14.49 0.09
CA ARG A 11 -11.69 15.34 -0.27
C ARG A 11 -11.28 14.97 -1.70
N PRO A 12 -10.43 15.76 -2.38
CA PRO A 12 -10.06 15.49 -3.77
C PRO A 12 -9.62 14.03 -4.02
N GLN A 13 -8.80 13.45 -3.14
CA GLN A 13 -8.38 12.04 -3.29
C GLN A 13 -9.52 11.02 -3.12
N HIS A 14 -10.47 11.30 -2.23
CA HIS A 14 -11.63 10.42 -2.02
C HIS A 14 -12.56 10.51 -3.23
N LEU A 15 -12.81 11.73 -3.72
CA LEU A 15 -13.63 11.96 -4.90
C LEU A 15 -13.04 11.26 -6.12
N GLU A 16 -11.74 11.42 -6.37
CA GLU A 16 -11.10 10.78 -7.52
C GLU A 16 -11.12 9.25 -7.42
N SER A 17 -10.99 8.70 -6.21
CA SER A 17 -11.13 7.25 -6.00
C SER A 17 -12.54 6.76 -6.33
N VAL A 18 -13.59 7.49 -5.88
CA VAL A 18 -14.99 7.18 -6.20
C VAL A 18 -15.26 7.28 -7.70
N LEU A 19 -14.80 8.36 -8.35
CA LEU A 19 -15.00 8.57 -9.79
C LEU A 19 -14.26 7.52 -10.62
N THR A 20 -13.05 7.12 -10.21
CA THR A 20 -12.29 6.06 -10.88
C THR A 20 -12.98 4.70 -10.74
N ALA A 21 -13.45 4.37 -9.54
CA ALA A 21 -14.26 3.17 -9.31
C ALA A 21 -15.54 3.18 -10.16
N ALA A 22 -16.22 4.32 -10.25
CA ALA A 22 -17.43 4.47 -11.05
C ALA A 22 -17.18 4.24 -12.55
N LYS A 23 -16.07 4.77 -13.08
CA LYS A 23 -15.65 4.53 -14.47
C LYS A 23 -15.39 3.05 -14.74
N LEU A 24 -14.73 2.35 -13.81
CA LEU A 24 -14.41 0.92 -13.97
C LEU A 24 -15.65 0.01 -14.04
N CYS A 25 -16.70 0.34 -13.30
CA CYS A 25 -17.92 -0.46 -13.21
C CYS A 25 -19.18 0.21 -13.77
N ASN A 26 -19.02 1.24 -14.60
CA ASN A 26 -20.12 1.98 -15.23
C ASN A 26 -21.23 2.41 -14.24
N ALA A 27 -20.83 2.81 -13.03
CA ALA A 27 -21.75 3.04 -11.92
C ALA A 27 -22.57 4.32 -12.09
N ASN A 28 -23.82 4.31 -11.60
CA ASN A 28 -24.53 5.55 -11.31
C ASN A 28 -24.09 6.05 -9.93
N VAL A 29 -23.70 7.32 -9.82
CA VAL A 29 -23.20 7.88 -8.55
C VAL A 29 -23.92 9.18 -8.22
N LYS A 30 -24.38 9.32 -6.98
CA LYS A 30 -24.97 10.54 -6.43
C LYS A 30 -24.19 10.98 -5.20
N GLY A 31 -23.97 12.29 -5.03
CA GLY A 31 -23.21 12.83 -3.89
C GLY A 31 -21.69 12.83 -4.08
N ALA A 32 -21.17 12.55 -5.28
CA ALA A 32 -19.75 12.60 -5.58
C ALA A 32 -19.28 14.04 -5.89
N TYR A 33 -19.15 14.86 -4.85
CA TYR A 33 -18.56 16.19 -4.92
C TYR A 33 -17.74 16.49 -3.66
N ILE A 34 -16.80 17.44 -3.74
CA ILE A 34 -15.93 17.82 -2.61
C ILE A 34 -16.78 18.34 -1.45
N GLY A 35 -16.52 17.85 -0.24
CA GLY A 35 -17.27 18.21 0.97
C GLY A 35 -18.53 17.38 1.20
N SER A 36 -18.95 16.54 0.24
CA SER A 36 -20.12 15.68 0.42
C SER A 36 -19.94 14.72 1.60
N GLN A 37 -20.96 14.62 2.44
CA GLN A 37 -20.97 13.71 3.58
C GLN A 37 -21.75 12.42 3.30
N GLU A 38 -22.40 12.30 2.15
CA GLU A 38 -23.22 11.17 1.75
C GLU A 38 -22.90 10.77 0.30
N LEU A 39 -23.00 9.49 0.00
CA LEU A 39 -22.66 8.94 -1.32
C LEU A 39 -23.58 7.75 -1.59
N TRP A 40 -24.18 7.72 -2.78
CA TRP A 40 -24.87 6.55 -3.32
C TRP A 40 -24.09 6.07 -4.54
N PHE A 41 -23.77 4.78 -4.56
CA PHE A 41 -22.96 4.16 -5.59
C PHE A 41 -23.67 2.90 -6.07
N GLU A 42 -24.19 2.93 -7.29
CA GLU A 42 -24.90 1.81 -7.91
C GLU A 42 -24.03 1.23 -9.03
N PRO A 43 -23.21 0.19 -8.75
CA PRO A 43 -22.33 -0.42 -9.74
C PRO A 43 -23.13 -1.16 -10.82
N LYS A 44 -22.54 -1.25 -12.02
CA LYS A 44 -23.02 -2.10 -13.12
C LYS A 44 -21.90 -3.09 -13.49
N GLU A 45 -21.79 -3.42 -14.77
CA GLU A 45 -20.77 -4.33 -15.27
C GLU A 45 -19.36 -3.73 -15.13
N ILE A 46 -18.45 -4.53 -14.59
CA ILE A 46 -17.02 -4.20 -14.47
C ILE A 46 -16.36 -4.45 -15.82
N GLY A 47 -16.04 -3.35 -16.52
CA GLY A 47 -15.40 -3.40 -17.82
C GLY A 47 -13.91 -3.66 -17.70
N GLY A 48 -13.12 -2.64 -17.97
CA GLY A 48 -11.66 -2.64 -17.96
C GLY A 48 -11.12 -1.78 -19.10
N GLY A 49 -9.85 -1.93 -19.47
CA GLY A 49 -9.22 -1.16 -20.55
C GLY A 49 -8.35 -0.02 -20.01
N GLU A 50 -8.17 1.02 -20.81
CA GLU A 50 -7.36 2.18 -20.43
C GLU A 50 -8.18 3.24 -19.70
N LEU A 51 -7.70 3.68 -18.55
CA LEU A 51 -8.32 4.73 -17.75
C LEU A 51 -7.30 5.79 -17.36
N TYR A 52 -7.83 6.99 -17.13
CA TYR A 52 -7.07 8.15 -16.67
C TYR A 52 -7.73 8.69 -15.40
N ALA A 53 -6.91 8.91 -14.38
CA ALA A 53 -7.29 9.54 -13.12
C ALA A 53 -6.35 10.71 -12.82
N GLU A 54 -6.92 11.84 -12.39
CA GLU A 54 -6.18 13.04 -12.02
C GLU A 54 -6.60 13.48 -10.62
N ILE A 55 -5.71 13.31 -9.64
CA ILE A 55 -6.04 13.64 -8.24
C ILE A 55 -6.05 15.16 -8.01
N GLY A 56 -5.25 15.90 -8.77
CA GLY A 56 -5.17 17.37 -8.75
C GLY A 56 -4.57 17.98 -7.48
N THR A 57 -4.08 17.17 -6.54
CA THR A 57 -3.51 17.59 -5.24
C THR A 57 -2.43 16.60 -4.79
N ALA A 58 -1.77 16.82 -3.64
CA ALA A 58 -0.92 15.80 -3.01
C ALA A 58 -1.70 14.61 -2.39
N GLY A 59 -2.91 14.31 -2.89
CA GLY A 59 -3.66 13.13 -2.50
C GLY A 59 -2.95 11.84 -2.90
N SER A 60 -3.03 10.81 -2.05
CA SER A 60 -2.26 9.57 -2.23
C SER A 60 -2.71 8.76 -3.45
N ILE A 61 -1.77 8.55 -4.38
CA ILE A 61 -1.88 7.59 -5.49
C ILE A 61 -1.98 6.15 -4.94
N PRO A 62 -1.16 5.72 -3.97
CA PRO A 62 -1.31 4.40 -3.35
C PRO A 62 -2.72 4.11 -2.82
N MET A 63 -3.37 5.07 -2.15
CA MET A 63 -4.73 4.89 -1.64
C MET A 63 -5.76 4.71 -2.78
N LEU A 64 -5.60 5.44 -3.88
CA LEU A 64 -6.45 5.26 -5.06
C LEU A 64 -6.26 3.85 -5.63
N ILE A 65 -5.01 3.40 -5.81
CA ILE A 65 -4.68 2.05 -6.30
C ILE A 65 -5.33 0.99 -5.41
N MET A 66 -5.17 1.08 -4.09
CA MET A 66 -5.77 0.11 -3.16
C MET A 66 -7.29 0.10 -3.22
N THR A 67 -7.92 1.25 -3.47
CA THR A 67 -9.38 1.35 -3.61
C THR A 67 -9.88 0.61 -4.85
N ILE A 68 -9.20 0.76 -5.98
CA ILE A 68 -9.67 0.24 -7.28
C ILE A 68 -9.14 -1.16 -7.60
N MET A 69 -8.07 -1.60 -6.94
CA MET A 69 -7.44 -2.89 -7.23
C MET A 69 -8.41 -4.07 -7.16
N PRO A 70 -9.27 -4.24 -6.13
CA PRO A 70 -10.26 -5.33 -6.12
C PRO A 70 -11.19 -5.28 -7.33
N ILE A 71 -11.63 -4.08 -7.76
CA ILE A 71 -12.48 -3.91 -8.94
C ILE A 71 -11.73 -4.35 -10.21
N CYS A 72 -10.46 -3.99 -10.35
CA CYS A 72 -9.63 -4.40 -11.49
C CYS A 72 -9.46 -5.91 -11.60
N LEU A 73 -9.43 -6.65 -10.48
CA LEU A 73 -9.31 -8.11 -10.52
C LEU A 73 -10.55 -8.79 -11.09
N PHE A 74 -11.74 -8.19 -10.93
CA PHE A 74 -13.00 -8.75 -11.41
C PHE A 74 -13.44 -8.19 -12.78
N ALA A 75 -12.63 -7.31 -13.36
CA ALA A 75 -12.82 -6.76 -14.70
C ALA A 75 -12.97 -7.85 -15.78
N ASN A 76 -13.73 -7.56 -16.83
CA ASN A 76 -13.86 -8.43 -18.01
C ASN A 76 -12.60 -8.45 -18.87
N GLN A 77 -11.75 -7.42 -18.79
CA GLN A 77 -10.53 -7.28 -19.58
C GLN A 77 -9.41 -6.62 -18.76
N PRO A 78 -8.14 -6.73 -19.17
CA PRO A 78 -7.01 -6.06 -18.51
C PRO A 78 -7.24 -4.57 -18.29
N VAL A 79 -6.74 -4.06 -17.17
CA VAL A 79 -6.86 -2.65 -16.79
C VAL A 79 -5.49 -1.98 -16.83
N THR A 80 -5.40 -0.86 -17.53
CA THR A 80 -4.26 0.06 -17.48
C THR A 80 -4.74 1.40 -16.98
N LEU A 81 -4.42 1.74 -15.74
CA LEU A 81 -4.82 3.00 -15.11
C LEU A 81 -3.61 3.93 -15.02
N ARG A 82 -3.68 5.07 -15.70
CA ARG A 82 -2.69 6.15 -15.62
C ARG A 82 -3.18 7.19 -14.62
N ILE A 83 -2.42 7.37 -13.54
CA ILE A 83 -2.74 8.27 -12.44
C ILE A 83 -1.75 9.42 -12.45
N SER A 84 -2.24 10.65 -12.49
CA SER A 84 -1.40 11.86 -12.52
C SER A 84 -1.79 12.86 -11.44
N LYS A 85 -0.91 13.84 -11.24
CA LYS A 85 -1.09 14.95 -10.29
C LYS A 85 -1.46 14.52 -8.88
N GLY A 86 -0.87 13.41 -8.42
CA GLY A 86 -1.07 12.85 -7.08
C GLY A 86 0.24 12.79 -6.27
N GLY A 87 0.16 12.34 -5.02
CA GLY A 87 1.32 12.01 -4.19
C GLY A 87 1.63 10.51 -4.24
N THR A 88 2.87 10.14 -4.56
CA THR A 88 3.37 8.76 -4.48
C THR A 88 3.88 8.41 -3.08
N ASP A 89 4.41 9.40 -2.36
CA ASP A 89 5.05 9.26 -1.06
C ASP A 89 4.58 10.41 -0.16
N VAL A 90 3.49 10.17 0.56
CA VAL A 90 2.80 11.18 1.38
C VAL A 90 2.44 10.60 2.74
N LYS A 91 2.31 11.47 3.76
CA LYS A 91 1.97 11.06 5.12
C LYS A 91 0.66 10.26 5.18
N ASN A 92 0.58 9.36 6.15
CA ASN A 92 -0.61 8.54 6.44
C ASN A 92 -1.08 7.71 5.23
N SER A 93 -0.13 7.23 4.43
CA SER A 93 -0.32 6.35 3.29
C SER A 93 0.96 5.52 3.14
N PRO A 94 0.87 4.26 2.68
CA PRO A 94 2.07 3.56 2.22
C PRO A 94 2.72 4.33 1.07
N THR A 95 4.04 4.19 0.93
CA THR A 95 4.78 4.68 -0.24
C THR A 95 4.43 3.88 -1.50
N ILE A 96 4.63 4.47 -2.68
CA ILE A 96 4.40 3.73 -3.93
C ILE A 96 5.33 2.52 -4.09
N ASN A 97 6.56 2.63 -3.57
CA ASN A 97 7.53 1.54 -3.60
C ASN A 97 7.15 0.42 -2.62
N TYR A 98 6.49 0.72 -1.51
CA TYR A 98 5.87 -0.31 -0.66
C TYR A 98 4.80 -1.08 -1.45
N LEU A 99 3.94 -0.39 -2.19
CA LEU A 99 2.94 -1.05 -3.02
C LEU A 99 3.59 -2.00 -4.04
N ALA A 100 4.61 -1.53 -4.75
CA ALA A 100 5.30 -2.32 -5.77
C ALA A 100 6.06 -3.53 -5.21
N ASN A 101 6.72 -3.37 -4.06
CA ASN A 101 7.68 -4.36 -3.54
C ASN A 101 7.19 -5.18 -2.35
N VAL A 102 6.03 -4.85 -1.76
CA VAL A 102 5.43 -5.62 -0.65
C VAL A 102 4.02 -6.04 -1.02
N TYR A 103 3.12 -5.06 -1.18
CA TYR A 103 1.70 -5.32 -1.43
C TYR A 103 1.46 -6.19 -2.68
N LEU A 104 1.97 -5.79 -3.84
CA LEU A 104 1.78 -6.56 -5.08
C LEU A 104 2.45 -7.94 -5.04
N ARG A 105 3.56 -8.09 -4.28
CA ARG A 105 4.22 -9.39 -4.12
C ARG A 105 3.39 -10.35 -3.27
N ILE A 106 2.72 -9.85 -2.24
CA ILE A 106 1.80 -10.66 -1.43
C ILE A 106 0.57 -11.04 -2.26
N LEU A 107 -0.04 -10.09 -2.97
CA LEU A 107 -1.18 -10.39 -3.84
C LEU A 107 -0.83 -11.38 -4.96
N ARG A 108 0.41 -11.37 -5.46
CA ARG A 108 0.89 -12.37 -6.44
C ARG A 108 0.79 -13.80 -5.92
N ARG A 109 0.93 -14.02 -4.61
CA ARG A 109 0.75 -15.35 -4.00
C ARG A 109 -0.70 -15.82 -4.07
N MET A 110 -1.65 -14.88 -4.15
CA MET A 110 -3.07 -15.14 -4.36
C MET A 110 -3.44 -15.27 -5.86
N GLY A 111 -2.46 -15.21 -6.76
CA GLY A 111 -2.65 -15.34 -8.21
C GLY A 111 -2.75 -14.00 -8.96
N VAL A 112 -2.70 -12.87 -8.26
CA VAL A 112 -2.80 -11.54 -8.88
C VAL A 112 -1.58 -11.24 -9.75
N LYS A 113 -1.82 -10.79 -10.97
CA LYS A 113 -0.78 -10.29 -11.88
C LYS A 113 -1.01 -8.80 -12.08
N ALA A 114 -0.21 -7.99 -11.40
CA ALA A 114 -0.23 -6.55 -11.51
C ALA A 114 1.18 -5.96 -11.43
N GLU A 115 1.35 -4.78 -12.00
CA GLU A 115 2.60 -4.04 -12.06
C GLU A 115 2.33 -2.55 -11.86
N ILE A 116 3.27 -1.88 -11.18
CA ILE A 116 3.26 -0.44 -10.94
C ILE A 116 4.51 0.12 -11.60
N GLU A 117 4.31 1.02 -12.56
CA GLU A 117 5.37 1.79 -13.18
C GLU A 117 5.35 3.23 -12.64
N ILE A 118 6.41 3.63 -11.96
CA ILE A 118 6.57 4.98 -11.41
C ILE A 118 7.22 5.86 -12.48
N ARG A 119 6.45 6.81 -13.04
CA ARG A 119 6.93 7.77 -14.04
C ARG A 119 7.48 9.04 -13.40
N LYS A 120 6.80 9.52 -12.35
CA LYS A 120 7.24 10.67 -11.55
C LYS A 120 6.92 10.46 -10.08
N TYR A 121 7.90 10.73 -9.23
CA TYR A 121 7.66 10.79 -7.79
C TYR A 121 6.89 12.05 -7.39
N GLY A 122 5.94 11.89 -6.47
CA GLY A 122 4.97 12.87 -6.00
C GLY A 122 5.01 13.04 -4.48
N TYR A 123 5.28 14.23 -3.95
CA TYR A 123 5.37 14.50 -2.51
C TYR A 123 4.40 15.59 -2.06
N TYR A 124 4.14 15.68 -0.76
CA TYR A 124 3.43 16.84 -0.19
C TYR A 124 4.31 18.10 -0.25
N PRO A 125 3.76 19.32 -0.50
CA PRO A 125 2.35 19.65 -0.68
C PRO A 125 1.81 19.62 -2.11
N LYS A 126 2.68 19.52 -3.12
CA LYS A 126 2.27 19.75 -4.52
C LYS A 126 1.67 18.51 -5.20
N GLY A 127 2.07 17.31 -4.80
CA GLY A 127 1.70 16.09 -5.52
C GLY A 127 2.47 16.00 -6.84
N MET A 128 1.81 16.06 -7.99
CA MET A 128 2.47 16.01 -9.31
C MET A 128 3.26 14.71 -9.60
N GLY A 129 3.02 13.65 -8.84
CA GLY A 129 3.45 12.30 -9.17
C GLY A 129 2.62 11.69 -10.28
N GLU A 130 3.24 10.74 -10.98
CA GLU A 130 2.66 10.02 -12.12
C GLU A 130 3.01 8.54 -12.02
N VAL A 131 1.98 7.69 -12.04
CA VAL A 131 2.10 6.24 -11.93
C VAL A 131 1.19 5.58 -12.94
N THR A 132 1.65 4.49 -13.55
CA THR A 132 0.80 3.59 -14.34
C THR A 132 0.63 2.28 -13.57
N LEU A 133 -0.62 1.90 -13.32
CA LEU A 133 -0.98 0.59 -12.79
C LEU A 133 -1.47 -0.29 -13.95
N MET A 134 -0.93 -1.50 -14.07
CA MET A 134 -1.38 -2.51 -15.03
C MET A 134 -1.85 -3.75 -14.26
N VAL A 135 -3.06 -4.23 -14.52
CA VAL A 135 -3.68 -5.36 -13.82
C VAL A 135 -4.30 -6.33 -14.80
N GLN A 136 -4.00 -7.61 -14.65
CA GLN A 136 -4.72 -8.69 -15.31
C GLN A 136 -5.89 -9.16 -14.44
N PRO A 137 -7.08 -9.46 -15.02
CA PRO A 137 -8.18 -10.01 -14.24
C PRO A 137 -7.80 -11.32 -13.55
N CYS A 138 -8.29 -11.49 -12.32
CA CYS A 138 -8.09 -12.66 -11.48
C CYS A 138 -9.35 -12.86 -10.62
N ARG A 139 -10.38 -13.49 -11.20
CA ARG A 139 -11.66 -13.74 -10.52
C ARG A 139 -11.56 -14.82 -9.45
N ASP A 140 -10.66 -15.78 -9.66
CA ASP A 140 -10.42 -16.89 -8.73
C ASP A 140 -9.18 -16.61 -7.89
N LEU A 141 -9.34 -15.75 -6.89
CA LEU A 141 -8.29 -15.47 -5.91
C LEU A 141 -7.98 -16.73 -5.10
N LYS A 142 -6.70 -17.12 -5.11
CA LYS A 142 -6.21 -18.24 -4.31
C LYS A 142 -6.13 -17.83 -2.84
N PRO A 143 -6.42 -18.75 -1.91
CA PRO A 143 -6.24 -18.48 -0.50
C PRO A 143 -4.76 -18.26 -0.18
N ILE A 144 -4.50 -17.44 0.84
CA ILE A 144 -3.15 -17.22 1.36
C ILE A 144 -3.05 -17.82 2.76
N ASN A 145 -2.05 -18.68 2.97
CA ASN A 145 -1.79 -19.31 4.26
C ASN A 145 -0.36 -18.99 4.70
N LEU A 146 -0.27 -18.09 5.66
CA LEU A 146 0.93 -17.49 6.21
C LEU A 146 0.95 -17.72 7.73
N GLU A 147 1.01 -19.00 8.13
CA GLU A 147 0.98 -19.39 9.55
C GLU A 147 2.37 -19.51 10.17
N GLU A 148 3.40 -19.69 9.36
CA GLU A 148 4.77 -19.87 9.81
C GLU A 148 5.64 -18.73 9.30
N PHE A 149 6.42 -18.13 10.21
CA PHE A 149 7.41 -17.12 9.86
C PHE A 149 8.54 -17.71 9.02
N GLY A 150 9.10 -18.85 9.45
CA GLY A 150 10.30 -19.43 8.85
C GLY A 150 11.58 -18.71 9.23
N GLU A 151 12.50 -18.61 8.28
CA GLU A 151 13.78 -17.92 8.41
C GLU A 151 13.89 -16.78 7.39
N ILE A 152 14.61 -15.71 7.77
CA ILE A 152 14.86 -14.58 6.86
C ILE A 152 15.72 -15.05 5.68
N LYS A 153 15.17 -14.92 4.48
CA LYS A 153 15.83 -15.26 3.21
C LYS A 153 16.52 -14.06 2.59
N SER A 154 15.87 -12.89 2.58
CA SER A 154 16.46 -11.65 2.12
C SER A 154 15.92 -10.45 2.88
N VAL A 155 16.75 -9.41 2.95
CA VAL A 155 16.35 -8.07 3.35
C VAL A 155 16.76 -7.11 2.25
N GLU A 156 15.82 -6.34 1.75
CA GLU A 156 16.00 -5.47 0.59
C GLU A 156 15.34 -4.11 0.87
N GLY A 157 15.66 -3.12 0.04
CA GLY A 157 15.07 -1.80 0.19
C GLY A 157 15.31 -0.90 -1.01
N ILE A 158 14.54 0.18 -1.06
CA ILE A 158 14.73 1.28 -2.01
C ILE A 158 14.75 2.57 -1.20
N SER A 159 15.85 3.31 -1.31
CA SER A 159 15.93 4.69 -0.84
C SER A 159 15.97 5.61 -2.05
N VAL A 160 15.00 6.50 -2.14
CA VAL A 160 14.86 7.43 -3.26
C VAL A 160 14.90 8.87 -2.78
N CYS A 161 15.54 9.74 -3.54
CA CYS A 161 15.39 11.18 -3.37
C CYS A 161 15.21 11.88 -4.72
N THR A 162 14.33 12.87 -4.75
CA THR A 162 14.03 13.67 -5.94
C THR A 162 14.64 15.06 -5.78
N PHE A 163 15.52 15.46 -6.69
CA PHE A 163 16.24 16.76 -6.68
C PHE A 163 16.99 17.06 -5.36
N LEU A 164 17.59 16.02 -4.76
CA LEU A 164 18.37 16.08 -3.50
C LEU A 164 19.69 15.28 -3.54
N ALA A 165 20.12 14.84 -4.72
CA ALA A 165 21.33 14.03 -4.91
C ALA A 165 22.63 14.76 -4.48
N ASP A 166 22.67 16.08 -4.67
CA ASP A 166 23.75 16.97 -4.20
C ASP A 166 23.98 16.88 -2.68
N ARG A 167 22.91 16.60 -1.94
CA ARG A 167 22.91 16.43 -0.48
C ARG A 167 23.08 14.97 -0.06
N LYS A 168 23.21 14.04 -1.01
CA LYS A 168 23.34 12.60 -0.80
C LYS A 168 22.24 12.02 0.08
N VAL A 169 21.00 12.51 -0.09
CA VAL A 169 19.90 12.21 0.85
C VAL A 169 19.56 10.72 0.85
N ALA A 170 19.44 10.11 -0.33
CA ALA A 170 19.12 8.70 -0.47
C ALA A 170 20.27 7.80 -0.01
N GLU A 171 21.53 8.17 -0.31
CA GLU A 171 22.71 7.45 0.15
C GLU A 171 22.83 7.47 1.68
N ARG A 172 22.56 8.60 2.32
CA ARG A 172 22.57 8.72 3.78
C ARG A 172 21.47 7.89 4.43
N GLN A 173 20.28 7.91 3.84
CA GLN A 173 19.16 7.06 4.29
C GLN A 173 19.53 5.57 4.20
N ALA A 174 19.98 5.12 3.02
CA ALA A 174 20.40 3.73 2.82
C ALA A 174 21.52 3.32 3.78
N LYS A 175 22.58 4.13 3.91
CA LYS A 175 23.72 3.82 4.78
C LYS A 175 23.32 3.66 6.24
N GLU A 176 22.44 4.54 6.75
CA GLU A 176 22.00 4.44 8.14
C GLU A 176 21.06 3.24 8.35
N ALA A 177 20.14 2.97 7.42
CA ALA A 177 19.29 1.78 7.47
C ALA A 177 20.13 0.49 7.44
N GLU A 178 21.15 0.42 6.57
CA GLU A 178 22.08 -0.71 6.52
C GLU A 178 22.80 -0.90 7.86
N ARG A 179 23.30 0.18 8.46
CA ARG A 179 24.01 0.12 9.75
C ARG A 179 23.11 -0.45 10.85
N LEU A 180 21.86 0.03 10.94
CA LEU A 180 20.90 -0.40 11.95
C LEU A 180 20.48 -1.86 11.77
N LEU A 181 20.20 -2.29 10.54
CA LEU A 181 19.80 -3.66 10.24
C LEU A 181 20.98 -4.64 10.41
N LYS A 182 22.20 -4.28 10.00
CA LYS A 182 23.42 -5.09 10.24
C LYS A 182 23.69 -5.28 11.73
N ALA A 183 23.40 -4.28 12.57
CA ALA A 183 23.51 -4.42 14.02
C ALA A 183 22.53 -5.45 14.62
N ARG A 184 21.47 -5.83 13.89
CA ARG A 184 20.54 -6.91 14.24
C ARG A 184 20.86 -8.24 13.55
N GLY A 185 22.02 -8.37 12.91
CA GLY A 185 22.43 -9.59 12.21
C GLY A 185 21.75 -9.76 10.83
N LEU A 186 21.05 -8.75 10.33
CA LEU A 186 20.44 -8.77 9.00
C LEU A 186 21.44 -8.27 7.95
N ASN A 187 21.33 -8.76 6.71
CA ASN A 187 22.19 -8.34 5.61
C ASN A 187 21.37 -7.65 4.49
N PRO A 188 21.02 -6.36 4.65
CA PRO A 188 20.18 -5.66 3.70
C PRO A 188 20.91 -5.31 2.39
N LYS A 189 20.16 -5.35 1.28
CA LYS A 189 20.56 -4.79 -0.02
C LYS A 189 19.63 -3.64 -0.37
N ILE A 190 20.10 -2.40 -0.21
CA ILE A 190 19.28 -1.20 -0.44
C ILE A 190 19.70 -0.54 -1.74
N GLN A 191 18.76 -0.43 -2.67
CA GLN A 191 18.96 0.34 -3.91
C GLN A 191 18.84 1.83 -3.61
N VAL A 192 19.83 2.61 -4.05
CA VAL A 192 19.80 4.08 -4.00
C VAL A 192 19.31 4.61 -5.34
N ILE A 193 18.29 5.47 -5.32
CA ILE A 193 17.72 6.11 -6.51
C ILE A 193 17.81 7.63 -6.36
N ASN A 194 18.58 8.25 -7.25
CA ASN A 194 18.61 9.71 -7.42
C ASN A 194 17.67 10.07 -8.57
N ASP A 195 16.45 10.49 -8.21
CA ASP A 195 15.39 10.83 -9.13
C ASP A 195 15.42 12.32 -9.53
N PHE A 196 15.11 12.57 -10.81
CA PHE A 196 14.99 13.90 -11.39
C PHE A 196 13.71 14.05 -12.22
N SER A 197 12.76 13.12 -12.06
CA SER A 197 11.53 13.07 -12.86
C SER A 197 10.55 14.22 -12.58
N ASN A 198 10.61 14.83 -11.39
CA ASN A 198 9.68 15.87 -10.98
C ASN A 198 10.38 17.16 -10.51
N PRO A 199 10.64 18.14 -11.40
CA PRO A 199 11.34 19.38 -11.05
C PRO A 199 10.52 20.34 -10.18
N LEU A 200 9.22 20.08 -10.00
CA LEU A 200 8.33 20.99 -9.26
C LEU A 200 8.50 20.88 -7.74
N GLN A 201 9.17 19.84 -7.26
CA GLN A 201 9.34 19.58 -5.84
C GLN A 201 10.56 18.73 -5.54
N LYS A 202 10.92 18.73 -4.25
CA LYS A 202 11.96 17.87 -3.68
C LYS A 202 11.30 16.93 -2.69
N GLY A 203 11.85 15.74 -2.54
CA GLY A 203 11.35 14.77 -1.58
C GLY A 203 12.27 13.58 -1.48
N SER A 204 12.01 12.74 -0.49
CA SER A 204 12.70 11.46 -0.35
C SER A 204 11.83 10.49 0.41
N SER A 205 12.07 9.21 0.20
CA SER A 205 11.46 8.14 0.96
C SER A 205 12.39 6.94 0.97
N ILE A 206 12.18 6.08 1.96
CA ILE A 206 12.83 4.78 2.03
C ILE A 206 11.76 3.74 2.34
N VAL A 207 11.81 2.63 1.63
CA VAL A 207 11.08 1.42 1.99
C VAL A 207 12.08 0.29 2.17
N LEU A 208 11.85 -0.52 3.18
CA LEU A 208 12.62 -1.71 3.51
C LEU A 208 11.66 -2.88 3.61
N TRP A 209 12.08 -4.07 3.18
CA TRP A 209 11.29 -5.27 3.36
C TRP A 209 12.17 -6.49 3.64
N ALA A 210 11.59 -7.46 4.35
CA ALA A 210 12.18 -8.76 4.61
C ALA A 210 11.30 -9.85 4.00
N GLU A 211 11.90 -10.80 3.29
CA GLU A 211 11.25 -12.01 2.78
C GLU A 211 11.73 -13.22 3.56
N THR A 212 10.82 -14.13 3.89
CA THR A 212 11.14 -15.41 4.54
C THR A 212 11.04 -16.58 3.57
N ASP A 213 11.69 -17.70 3.93
CA ASP A 213 11.60 -18.95 3.19
C ASP A 213 10.20 -19.59 3.18
N ARG A 214 9.30 -19.16 4.08
CA ARG A 214 7.87 -19.52 4.12
C ARG A 214 6.96 -18.53 3.40
N GLY A 215 7.55 -17.52 2.76
CA GLY A 215 6.85 -16.59 1.88
C GLY A 215 6.14 -15.44 2.60
N ALA A 216 6.45 -15.21 3.89
CA ALA A 216 6.11 -13.95 4.54
C ALA A 216 6.92 -12.82 3.92
N ILE A 217 6.29 -11.65 3.77
CA ILE A 217 6.93 -10.43 3.30
C ILE A 217 6.48 -9.32 4.25
N LEU A 218 7.44 -8.72 4.96
CA LEU A 218 7.20 -7.67 5.93
C LEU A 218 7.79 -6.37 5.39
N GLY A 219 7.01 -5.30 5.35
CA GLY A 219 7.46 -4.00 4.89
C GLY A 219 7.48 -2.94 6.00
N SER A 220 8.37 -1.97 5.85
CA SER A 220 8.29 -0.71 6.59
C SER A 220 8.85 0.42 5.74
N ASP A 221 8.15 1.56 5.74
CA ASP A 221 8.56 2.74 5.00
C ASP A 221 8.56 4.00 5.86
N SER A 222 9.32 5.01 5.41
CA SER A 222 9.30 6.34 5.98
C SER A 222 9.61 7.37 4.90
N ILE A 223 9.03 8.55 5.05
CA ILE A 223 9.23 9.67 4.13
C ILE A 223 10.06 10.78 4.77
N GLY A 224 10.79 11.50 3.94
CA GLY A 224 11.48 12.73 4.31
C GLY A 224 10.53 13.89 4.51
N GLU A 225 10.88 14.77 5.44
CA GLU A 225 10.10 15.96 5.79
C GLU A 225 11.03 17.14 6.08
N LEU A 226 10.51 18.36 5.97
CA LEU A 226 11.28 19.54 6.35
C LEU A 226 11.69 19.45 7.83
N GLY A 227 12.99 19.61 8.09
CA GLY A 227 13.57 19.50 9.43
C GLY A 227 13.87 18.07 9.89
N LYS A 228 13.44 17.04 9.15
CA LYS A 228 13.75 15.64 9.46
C LYS A 228 15.01 15.20 8.71
N THR A 229 15.99 14.66 9.43
CA THR A 229 17.26 14.22 8.84
C THR A 229 17.10 12.91 8.06
N SER A 230 17.98 12.68 7.08
CA SER A 230 18.06 11.39 6.35
C SER A 230 18.19 10.20 7.31
N GLU A 231 19.01 10.35 8.35
CA GLU A 231 19.24 9.31 9.35
C GLU A 231 17.97 9.01 10.16
N LYS A 232 17.18 10.04 10.49
CA LYS A 232 15.92 9.83 11.20
C LYS A 232 14.88 9.11 10.33
N VAL A 233 14.80 9.45 9.04
CA VAL A 233 13.94 8.74 8.07
C VAL A 233 14.34 7.26 7.99
N ALA A 234 15.64 6.98 7.87
CA ALA A 234 16.15 5.62 7.86
C ALA A 234 15.89 4.87 9.17
N GLN A 235 16.06 5.54 10.31
CA GLN A 235 15.84 4.97 11.64
C GLN A 235 14.38 4.51 11.79
N GLU A 236 13.42 5.30 11.34
CA GLU A 236 12.00 4.96 11.46
C GLU A 236 11.63 3.72 10.62
N ALA A 237 12.04 3.69 9.35
CA ALA A 237 11.79 2.52 8.50
C ALA A 237 12.53 1.27 9.01
N ALA A 238 13.79 1.40 9.44
CA ALA A 238 14.55 0.27 9.97
C ALA A 238 13.97 -0.26 11.27
N SER A 239 13.56 0.64 12.18
CA SER A 239 12.94 0.23 13.45
C SER A 239 11.61 -0.47 13.22
N GLY A 240 10.77 0.06 12.32
CA GLY A 240 9.50 -0.58 11.96
C GLY A 240 9.72 -1.99 11.40
N LEU A 241 10.66 -2.18 10.47
CA LEU A 241 10.95 -3.51 9.95
C LEU A 241 11.50 -4.46 11.03
N ILE A 242 12.38 -3.98 11.91
CA ILE A 242 12.94 -4.77 13.02
C ILE A 242 11.83 -5.22 13.96
N GLU A 243 10.86 -4.36 14.29
CA GLU A 243 9.72 -4.74 15.14
C GLU A 243 8.92 -5.91 14.54
N GLU A 244 8.67 -5.90 13.23
CA GLU A 244 7.94 -6.99 12.56
C GLU A 244 8.75 -8.30 12.56
N VAL A 245 10.07 -8.20 12.29
CA VAL A 245 10.97 -9.36 12.24
C VAL A 245 11.17 -9.96 13.63
N ASP A 246 11.40 -9.13 14.65
CA ASP A 246 11.58 -9.56 16.05
C ASP A 246 10.30 -10.24 16.57
N ALA A 247 9.12 -9.72 16.17
CA ALA A 247 7.83 -10.31 16.52
C ALA A 247 7.55 -11.64 15.77
N ARG A 248 8.28 -11.92 14.69
CA ARG A 248 8.05 -13.07 13.79
C ARG A 248 6.63 -13.08 13.20
N ALA A 249 6.08 -11.89 12.91
CA ALA A 249 4.80 -11.75 12.22
C ALA A 249 4.93 -12.19 10.75
N THR A 250 3.85 -12.67 10.13
CA THR A 250 3.89 -13.12 8.72
C THR A 250 3.37 -12.09 7.73
N VAL A 251 2.69 -11.05 8.22
CA VAL A 251 2.40 -9.81 7.53
C VAL A 251 2.65 -8.64 8.50
N ASP A 252 3.11 -7.50 8.00
CA ASP A 252 3.29 -6.32 8.83
C ASP A 252 1.93 -5.68 9.20
N ILE A 253 1.96 -4.76 10.16
CA ILE A 253 0.74 -4.15 10.73
C ILE A 253 -0.12 -3.41 9.71
N HIS A 254 0.45 -2.92 8.60
CA HIS A 254 -0.27 -2.22 7.55
C HIS A 254 -0.80 -3.18 6.50
N MET A 255 0.03 -4.16 6.10
CA MET A 255 -0.42 -5.20 5.19
C MET A 255 -1.56 -6.02 5.77
N ALA A 256 -1.60 -6.23 7.09
CA ALA A 256 -2.67 -6.93 7.78
C ALA A 256 -4.06 -6.38 7.40
N ASP A 257 -4.27 -5.07 7.47
CA ASP A 257 -5.55 -4.46 7.10
C ASP A 257 -5.76 -4.38 5.57
N MET A 258 -4.69 -4.16 4.80
CA MET A 258 -4.74 -4.09 3.33
C MET A 258 -5.08 -5.43 2.68
N LEU A 259 -4.79 -6.56 3.34
CA LEU A 259 -5.01 -7.91 2.83
C LEU A 259 -6.47 -8.37 2.99
N VAL A 260 -7.24 -7.77 3.90
CA VAL A 260 -8.60 -8.18 4.24
C VAL A 260 -9.54 -8.28 3.03
N PRO A 261 -9.63 -7.28 2.12
CA PRO A 261 -10.53 -7.37 0.97
C PRO A 261 -10.22 -8.58 0.07
N TYR A 262 -8.95 -8.92 -0.08
CA TYR A 262 -8.51 -10.03 -0.93
C TYR A 262 -8.77 -11.38 -0.26
N VAL A 263 -8.51 -11.48 1.04
CA VAL A 263 -8.79 -12.69 1.82
C VAL A 263 -10.29 -12.96 1.89
N ALA A 264 -11.12 -11.92 2.02
CA ALA A 264 -12.56 -12.05 2.01
C ALA A 264 -13.09 -12.57 0.65
N LEU A 265 -12.48 -12.14 -0.46
CA LEU A 265 -12.82 -12.54 -1.82
C LEU A 265 -12.15 -13.85 -2.27
N ALA A 266 -11.18 -14.39 -1.51
CA ALA A 266 -10.46 -15.59 -1.87
C ALA A 266 -11.30 -16.86 -1.65
N ASN A 267 -11.10 -17.82 -2.54
CA ASN A 267 -11.73 -19.13 -2.43
C ASN A 267 -11.08 -19.95 -1.31
N GLY A 268 -11.88 -20.38 -0.35
CA GLY A 268 -11.44 -21.21 0.77
C GLY A 268 -10.78 -20.44 1.92
N ARG A 269 -10.14 -21.22 2.81
CA ARG A 269 -9.56 -20.74 4.05
C ARG A 269 -8.26 -19.99 3.82
N SER A 270 -8.17 -18.78 4.36
CA SER A 270 -6.95 -17.96 4.34
C SER A 270 -6.57 -17.53 5.75
N THR A 271 -5.27 -17.48 6.02
CA THR A 271 -4.73 -17.27 7.35
C THR A 271 -3.44 -16.47 7.31
N TYR A 272 -3.26 -15.51 8.23
CA TYR A 272 -2.01 -14.78 8.43
C TYR A 272 -1.85 -14.31 9.88
N LEU A 273 -0.64 -13.90 10.27
CA LEU A 273 -0.28 -13.46 11.61
C LEU A 273 0.21 -12.01 11.58
N THR A 274 -0.38 -11.15 12.41
CA THR A 274 0.07 -9.77 12.66
C THR A 274 0.40 -9.59 14.13
N ARG A 275 1.34 -8.70 14.46
CA ARG A 275 1.67 -8.37 15.86
C ARG A 275 0.67 -7.42 16.53
N HIS A 276 -0.18 -6.74 15.76
CA HIS A 276 -1.07 -5.70 16.27
C HIS A 276 -2.41 -5.70 15.53
N ILE A 277 -3.51 -5.56 16.29
CA ILE A 277 -4.84 -5.32 15.75
C ILE A 277 -5.07 -3.81 15.71
N SER A 278 -5.08 -3.22 14.51
CA SER A 278 -5.36 -1.79 14.32
C SER A 278 -6.85 -1.54 14.14
N ASP A 279 -7.31 -0.32 14.43
CA ASP A 279 -8.67 0.12 14.11
C ASP A 279 -9.02 -0.07 12.61
N HIS A 280 -8.01 0.03 11.73
CA HIS A 280 -8.15 -0.21 10.30
C HIS A 280 -8.42 -1.68 9.99
N LEU A 281 -7.71 -2.60 10.64
CA LEU A 281 -7.93 -4.04 10.50
C LEU A 281 -9.35 -4.42 10.95
N GLU A 282 -9.76 -3.95 12.13
CA GLU A 282 -11.11 -4.22 12.66
C GLU A 282 -12.20 -3.67 11.74
N SER A 283 -12.04 -2.43 11.27
CA SER A 283 -13.00 -1.79 10.37
C SER A 283 -13.11 -2.53 9.03
N ASN A 284 -11.99 -2.97 8.46
CA ASN A 284 -11.98 -3.71 7.20
C ASN A 284 -12.60 -5.10 7.35
N ILE A 285 -12.33 -5.80 8.47
CA ILE A 285 -12.95 -7.10 8.76
C ILE A 285 -14.45 -6.94 8.88
N TRP A 286 -14.91 -6.02 9.74
CA TRP A 286 -16.34 -5.75 9.93
C TRP A 286 -17.05 -5.46 8.60
N LEU A 287 -16.46 -4.60 7.76
CA LEU A 287 -17.03 -4.25 6.46
C LEU A 287 -17.09 -5.46 5.51
N ALA A 288 -16.06 -6.29 5.50
CA ALA A 288 -16.02 -7.49 4.67
C ALA A 288 -17.07 -8.52 5.10
N GLU A 289 -17.24 -8.74 6.41
CA GLU A 289 -18.27 -9.62 6.96
C GLU A 289 -19.68 -9.11 6.63
N GLU A 290 -19.93 -7.80 6.78
CA GLU A 290 -21.24 -7.20 6.51
C GLU A 290 -21.63 -7.27 5.03
N ILE A 291 -20.68 -6.99 4.12
CA ILE A 291 -20.97 -6.93 2.68
C ILE A 291 -20.98 -8.32 2.04
N LEU A 292 -20.06 -9.21 2.43
CA LEU A 292 -19.84 -10.49 1.74
C LEU A 292 -20.40 -11.69 2.52
N GLY A 293 -20.81 -11.51 3.79
CA GLY A 293 -21.31 -12.60 4.64
C GLY A 293 -20.24 -13.64 5.01
N VAL A 294 -18.96 -13.33 4.79
CA VAL A 294 -17.83 -14.15 5.24
C VAL A 294 -17.63 -14.03 6.74
N LYS A 295 -16.82 -14.90 7.34
CA LYS A 295 -16.48 -14.84 8.76
C LYS A 295 -14.97 -14.80 8.95
N PHE A 296 -14.54 -13.86 9.78
CA PHE A 296 -13.18 -13.76 10.25
C PHE A 296 -13.09 -14.18 11.72
N HIS A 297 -12.01 -14.86 12.06
CA HIS A 297 -11.66 -15.23 13.42
C HIS A 297 -10.29 -14.69 13.75
N ILE A 298 -10.18 -14.04 14.89
CA ILE A 298 -8.91 -13.54 15.41
C ILE A 298 -8.59 -14.26 16.72
N GLU A 299 -7.44 -14.94 16.74
CA GLU A 299 -6.95 -15.66 17.90
C GLU A 299 -5.57 -15.15 18.29
N LYS A 300 -5.31 -14.97 19.59
CA LYS A 300 -3.97 -14.61 20.07
C LYS A 300 -3.11 -15.87 20.22
N ILE A 301 -2.00 -15.94 19.48
CA ILE A 301 -1.09 -17.10 19.48
C ILE A 301 0.35 -16.60 19.58
N ASN A 302 1.10 -17.07 20.59
CA ASN A 302 2.53 -16.74 20.80
C ASN A 302 2.85 -15.23 20.76
N GLY A 303 1.96 -14.40 21.29
CA GLY A 303 2.12 -12.94 21.31
C GLY A 303 1.70 -12.22 20.01
N LEU A 304 1.29 -12.97 18.98
CA LEU A 304 0.74 -12.47 17.72
C LEU A 304 -0.78 -12.68 17.67
N TYR A 305 -1.42 -12.12 16.65
CA TYR A 305 -2.83 -12.33 16.34
C TYR A 305 -2.96 -13.04 14.99
N LYS A 306 -3.53 -14.24 15.03
CA LYS A 306 -3.86 -15.07 13.88
C LYS A 306 -5.21 -14.63 13.35
N VAL A 307 -5.21 -14.04 12.16
CA VAL A 307 -6.41 -13.69 11.42
C VAL A 307 -6.71 -14.83 10.45
N THR A 308 -7.90 -15.42 10.57
CA THR A 308 -8.38 -16.50 9.72
C THR A 308 -9.70 -16.11 9.10
N LYS A 309 -9.84 -16.28 7.79
CA LYS A 309 -11.13 -16.31 7.10
C LYS A 309 -11.42 -17.75 6.72
N GLU A 310 -12.59 -18.27 7.10
CA GLU A 310 -13.04 -19.64 6.79
C GLU A 310 -13.51 -19.80 5.33
#